data_AF-E1YCW7-F1
#
_entry.id   AF-E1YCW7-F1
#
_cell.length_a   1.000
_cell.length_b   1.000
_cell.length_c   1.000
_cell.angle_alpha   90.00
_cell.angle_beta   90.00
_cell.angle_gamma   90.00
#
_symmetry.space_group_name_H-M   'P 1'
#
loop_
_entity.id
_entity.type
_entity.pdbx_description
1 polymer ?
#
loop_
_entity_poly.entity_id
_entity_poly.type
_entity_poly.pdbx_seq_one_letter_code
_entity_poly.pdbx_strand_id
1 'polypeptide(L)'
;MPQQKKKLKEKDIEVLKGDKNPNIILIAPHGVDGDDDNAGKLARAVRKKLGCHAIINEAFKRPIEDEKTKKIQESNIEERIADLNSKTDAEKHPTFIKMIKDNIADPGKTYVFWLHGIDDDNLKKEVNKLKKPEVKCLIGYGQPDEASYSMPKEQALDLAKFLSDNGLSAEPAHKSSDYRGVSPEKMNQYFKQTGGDFSAVKSVQLEFGKEGIRDGKNIAKSGNKIALAISELTGCETFDTKEETVDEALVKEATEKVIEFIKANHTNSIAVGRYLIEKFYDNNYDNARAGKNHKGKSLNAMYDKLEKTSDAPSRSWFYNALNLAVDDKDFENDADYEKLNLSQKIYLTYLNKNAEYRTAKLGLIKEIATAKDGMRIGDLLKKIAKIKGKPIIQKIEQTDDEMPSIDELPKLELQKVEEFKKTAEDKAEAIKRDIEDLQNKLKEHEVFIEAAKKRLEPPPKMAA
;
A
#
# COMPACT_ATOMS: atom_id res chain seq x y z
N MET A 1 -44.25 6.22 -42.76
CA MET A 1 -43.97 5.21 -41.71
C MET A 1 -43.14 5.88 -40.62
N PRO A 2 -43.57 5.89 -39.35
CA PRO A 2 -42.77 6.48 -38.27
C PRO A 2 -41.55 5.58 -38.00
N GLN A 3 -40.35 6.12 -38.17
CA GLN A 3 -39.11 5.43 -37.79
C GLN A 3 -39.17 5.14 -36.29
N GLN A 4 -39.20 3.85 -35.94
CA GLN A 4 -39.08 3.40 -34.56
C GLN A 4 -37.74 3.87 -34.00
N LYS A 5 -37.77 4.83 -33.06
CA LYS A 5 -36.63 5.22 -32.25
C LYS A 5 -36.08 3.98 -31.55
N LYS A 6 -34.97 3.45 -32.07
CA LYS A 6 -34.21 2.35 -31.46
C LYS A 6 -33.78 2.84 -30.07
N LYS A 7 -34.36 2.26 -29.01
CA LYS A 7 -33.93 2.53 -27.63
C LYS A 7 -32.46 2.14 -27.50
N LEU A 8 -31.58 3.14 -27.35
CA LEU A 8 -30.18 2.98 -26.94
C LEU A 8 -30.14 2.24 -25.60
N LYS A 9 -29.81 0.94 -25.61
CA LYS A 9 -29.73 0.08 -24.41
C LYS A 9 -28.33 -0.01 -23.81
N GLU A 10 -27.30 0.47 -24.50
CA GLU A 10 -25.92 0.52 -24.00
C GLU A 10 -25.62 1.92 -23.45
N LYS A 11 -24.99 1.97 -22.28
CA LYS A 11 -24.42 3.22 -21.75
C LYS A 11 -23.34 3.71 -22.72
N ASP A 12 -23.47 4.93 -23.17
CA ASP A 12 -22.58 5.57 -24.13
C ASP A 12 -21.33 6.15 -23.48
N ILE A 13 -21.49 6.71 -22.27
CA ILE A 13 -20.42 7.17 -21.39
C ILE A 13 -20.52 6.42 -20.06
N GLU A 14 -19.43 5.78 -19.64
CA GLU A 14 -19.29 5.21 -18.30
C GLU A 14 -18.72 6.27 -17.34
N VAL A 15 -19.39 6.48 -16.21
CA VAL A 15 -18.91 7.33 -15.12
C VAL A 15 -18.71 6.47 -13.87
N LEU A 16 -17.44 6.31 -13.47
CA LEU A 16 -17.04 5.63 -12.26
C LEU A 16 -16.68 6.67 -11.21
N LYS A 17 -17.47 6.79 -10.14
CA LYS A 17 -17.20 7.76 -9.07
C LYS A 17 -16.03 7.32 -8.19
N GLY A 18 -15.18 8.27 -7.80
CA GLY A 18 -14.14 8.08 -6.80
C GLY A 18 -14.57 8.61 -5.44
N ASP A 19 -14.28 7.86 -4.38
CA ASP A 19 -14.55 8.23 -2.98
C ASP A 19 -13.27 8.52 -2.21
N LYS A 20 -12.12 8.05 -2.68
CA LYS A 20 -10.82 8.21 -2.01
C LYS A 20 -10.09 9.46 -2.46
N ASN A 21 -9.94 9.62 -3.77
CA ASN A 21 -9.26 10.75 -4.38
C ASN A 21 -10.18 11.48 -5.38
N PRO A 22 -11.24 12.15 -4.89
CA PRO A 22 -12.27 12.75 -5.74
C PRO A 22 -11.79 13.97 -6.53
N ASN A 23 -10.64 14.56 -6.18
CA ASN A 23 -10.05 15.66 -6.94
C ASN A 23 -9.23 15.19 -8.16
N ILE A 24 -9.19 13.88 -8.43
CA ILE A 24 -8.53 13.31 -9.60
C ILE A 24 -9.59 12.74 -10.52
N ILE A 25 -9.56 13.16 -11.79
CA ILE A 25 -10.48 12.67 -12.83
C ILE A 25 -9.66 12.12 -13.99
N LEU A 26 -9.88 10.85 -14.30
CA LEU A 26 -9.34 10.23 -15.51
C LEU A 26 -10.40 10.29 -16.61
N ILE A 27 -10.02 10.70 -17.81
CA ILE A 27 -10.93 10.75 -18.95
C ILE A 27 -10.31 9.97 -20.11
N ALA A 28 -11.02 8.96 -20.61
CA ALA A 28 -10.65 8.25 -21.82
C ALA A 28 -11.67 8.58 -22.93
N PRO A 29 -11.50 9.71 -23.64
CA PRO A 29 -12.49 10.20 -24.59
C PRO A 29 -12.58 9.34 -25.86
N HIS A 30 -11.58 8.51 -26.13
CA HIS A 30 -11.55 7.53 -27.23
C HIS A 30 -11.46 6.09 -26.70
N GLY A 31 -12.08 5.82 -25.54
CA GLY A 31 -11.99 4.53 -24.87
C GLY A 31 -12.67 3.36 -25.59
N VAL A 32 -13.49 3.65 -26.60
CA VAL A 32 -14.22 2.66 -27.40
C VAL A 32 -13.26 1.82 -28.25
N ASP A 33 -13.60 0.55 -28.45
CA ASP A 33 -12.80 -0.35 -29.29
C ASP A 33 -12.73 0.16 -30.75
N GLY A 34 -11.51 0.19 -31.30
CA GLY A 34 -11.22 0.64 -32.67
C GLY A 34 -10.69 2.07 -32.81
N ASP A 35 -10.69 2.88 -31.74
CA ASP A 35 -10.00 4.17 -31.70
C ASP A 35 -8.69 4.06 -30.89
N ASP A 36 -8.69 4.49 -29.62
CA ASP A 36 -7.50 4.40 -28.76
C ASP A 36 -7.53 3.06 -28.01
N ASP A 37 -7.41 1.94 -28.74
CA ASP A 37 -7.60 0.56 -28.23
C ASP A 37 -7.13 0.37 -26.78
N ASN A 38 -8.02 -0.10 -25.91
CA ASN A 38 -7.77 -0.34 -24.47
C ASN A 38 -7.44 0.90 -23.61
N ALA A 39 -7.50 2.14 -24.12
CA ALA A 39 -7.34 3.34 -23.28
C ALA A 39 -8.41 3.38 -22.15
N GLY A 40 -9.64 2.98 -22.45
CA GLY A 40 -10.69 2.83 -21.43
C GLY A 40 -10.36 1.75 -20.40
N LYS A 41 -9.74 0.64 -20.79
CA LYS A 41 -9.30 -0.42 -19.84
C LYS A 41 -8.12 0.07 -18.99
N LEU A 42 -7.20 0.83 -19.57
CA LEU A 42 -6.11 1.47 -18.83
C LEU A 42 -6.65 2.47 -17.80
N ALA A 43 -7.61 3.32 -18.17
CA ALA A 43 -8.26 4.25 -17.25
C ALA A 43 -8.91 3.53 -16.07
N ARG A 44 -9.61 2.41 -16.30
CA ARG A 44 -10.16 1.57 -15.21
C ARG A 44 -9.06 1.00 -14.30
N ALA A 45 -7.95 0.55 -14.88
CA ALA A 45 -6.83 0.01 -14.12
C ALA A 45 -6.19 1.07 -13.22
N VAL A 46 -5.94 2.28 -13.73
CA VAL A 46 -5.43 3.42 -12.95
C VAL A 46 -6.45 3.84 -11.87
N ARG A 47 -7.73 3.99 -12.24
CA ARG A 47 -8.80 4.36 -11.31
C ARG A 47 -8.91 3.39 -10.15
N LYS A 48 -8.78 2.09 -10.39
CA LYS A 48 -8.79 1.08 -9.31
C LYS A 48 -7.68 1.33 -8.28
N LYS A 49 -6.51 1.77 -8.73
CA LYS A 49 -5.37 2.09 -7.86
C LYS A 49 -5.49 3.45 -7.18
N LEU A 50 -6.16 4.41 -7.78
CA LEU A 50 -6.30 5.75 -7.20
C LEU A 50 -7.60 5.94 -6.42
N GLY A 51 -8.61 5.09 -6.58
CA GLY A 51 -9.93 5.34 -5.99
C GLY A 51 -10.53 6.70 -6.43
N CYS A 52 -10.17 7.15 -7.64
CA CYS A 52 -10.53 8.45 -8.21
C CYS A 52 -11.75 8.35 -9.15
N HIS A 53 -12.17 9.48 -9.74
CA HIS A 53 -13.20 9.45 -10.79
C HIS A 53 -12.61 8.95 -12.11
N ALA A 54 -13.43 8.28 -12.92
CA ALA A 54 -13.14 8.01 -14.32
C ALA A 54 -14.37 8.23 -15.20
N ILE A 55 -14.17 8.86 -16.36
CA ILE A 55 -15.19 9.12 -17.38
C ILE A 55 -14.68 8.50 -18.68
N ILE A 56 -15.37 7.49 -19.19
CA ILE A 56 -14.89 6.65 -20.29
C ILE A 56 -15.93 6.65 -21.39
N ASN A 57 -15.51 6.96 -22.61
CA ASN A 57 -16.32 6.79 -23.79
C ASN A 57 -16.40 5.30 -24.15
N GLU A 58 -17.61 4.74 -24.20
CA GLU A 58 -17.88 3.32 -24.51
C GLU A 58 -18.51 3.13 -25.89
N ALA A 59 -18.86 4.21 -26.60
CA ALA A 59 -19.74 4.11 -27.76
C ALA A 59 -19.39 4.99 -28.96
N PHE A 60 -18.82 6.17 -28.75
CA PHE A 60 -18.59 7.14 -29.82
C PHE A 60 -17.27 6.89 -30.52
N LYS A 61 -17.30 6.62 -31.83
CA LYS A 61 -16.08 6.53 -32.63
C LYS A 61 -15.71 7.87 -33.21
N ARG A 62 -14.42 8.09 -33.41
CA ARG A 62 -13.92 9.27 -34.12
C ARG A 62 -14.45 9.32 -35.55
N PRO A 63 -14.74 10.52 -36.09
CA PRO A 63 -15.01 10.66 -37.51
C PRO A 63 -13.78 10.24 -38.33
N ILE A 64 -14.01 9.41 -39.36
CA ILE A 64 -12.95 8.84 -40.19
C ILE A 64 -12.82 9.68 -41.47
N GLU A 65 -11.59 9.84 -41.96
CA GLU A 65 -11.33 10.43 -43.26
C GLU A 65 -11.64 9.40 -44.37
N ASP A 66 -12.52 9.75 -45.29
CA ASP A 66 -12.80 8.93 -46.46
C ASP A 66 -11.55 8.86 -47.36
N GLU A 67 -11.07 7.65 -47.61
CA GLU A 67 -9.79 7.43 -48.30
C GLU A 67 -9.75 8.04 -49.72
N LYS A 68 -10.90 8.09 -50.40
CA LYS A 68 -11.03 8.51 -51.80
C LYS A 68 -11.19 10.03 -51.92
N THR A 69 -12.02 10.61 -51.07
CA THR A 69 -12.41 12.02 -51.15
C THR A 69 -11.59 12.92 -50.24
N LYS A 70 -10.83 12.34 -49.29
CA LYS A 70 -10.08 13.05 -48.24
C LYS A 70 -10.95 13.96 -47.38
N LYS A 71 -12.27 13.71 -47.37
CA LYS A 71 -13.22 14.42 -46.52
C LYS A 71 -13.36 13.66 -45.21
N ILE A 72 -13.30 14.40 -44.11
CA ILE A 72 -13.59 13.87 -42.79
C ILE A 72 -15.10 13.71 -42.68
N GLN A 73 -15.57 12.54 -42.22
CA GLN A 73 -16.97 12.31 -41.89
C GLN A 73 -17.46 13.39 -40.91
N GLU A 74 -18.69 13.88 -41.10
CA GLU A 74 -19.27 14.81 -40.13
C GLU A 74 -19.64 14.09 -38.84
N SER A 75 -19.46 14.76 -37.70
CA SER A 75 -19.91 14.26 -36.40
C SER A 75 -21.43 14.06 -36.39
N ASN A 76 -21.89 12.93 -35.88
CA ASN A 76 -23.31 12.65 -35.67
C ASN A 76 -23.50 11.87 -34.35
N ILE A 77 -24.11 12.53 -33.37
CA ILE A 77 -24.34 11.96 -32.03
C ILE A 77 -25.30 10.76 -32.08
N GLU A 78 -26.31 10.79 -32.97
CA GLU A 78 -27.28 9.69 -33.10
C GLU A 78 -26.64 8.43 -33.69
N GLU A 79 -25.66 8.61 -34.58
CA GLU A 79 -24.87 7.53 -35.19
C GLU A 79 -23.67 7.11 -34.35
N ARG A 80 -23.46 7.74 -33.18
CA ARG A 80 -22.29 7.52 -32.31
C ARG A 80 -20.95 7.82 -33.02
N ILE A 81 -20.93 8.86 -33.83
CA ILE A 81 -19.72 9.37 -34.50
C ILE A 81 -19.39 10.75 -33.94
N ALA A 82 -18.38 10.85 -33.07
CA ALA A 82 -17.94 12.10 -32.46
C ALA A 82 -16.53 11.95 -31.88
N ASP A 83 -15.64 12.93 -32.11
CA ASP A 83 -14.36 13.02 -31.40
C ASP A 83 -14.61 13.70 -30.05
N LEU A 84 -14.79 12.93 -28.97
CA LEU A 84 -15.04 13.50 -27.64
C LEU A 84 -13.81 14.20 -27.02
N ASN A 85 -12.66 14.20 -27.69
CA ASN A 85 -11.52 15.07 -27.35
C ASN A 85 -11.54 16.39 -28.17
N SER A 86 -12.42 16.52 -29.14
CA SER A 86 -12.76 17.79 -29.79
C SER A 86 -13.83 18.52 -28.98
N LYS A 87 -13.58 19.77 -28.61
CA LYS A 87 -14.51 20.62 -27.88
C LYS A 87 -15.84 20.78 -28.63
N THR A 88 -15.77 21.05 -29.93
CA THR A 88 -16.95 21.23 -30.78
C THR A 88 -17.84 19.98 -30.78
N ASP A 89 -17.26 18.77 -30.77
CA ASP A 89 -18.03 17.53 -30.77
C ASP A 89 -18.51 17.14 -29.35
N ALA A 90 -17.66 17.36 -28.34
CA ALA A 90 -18.02 17.20 -26.93
C ALA A 90 -19.22 18.08 -26.53
N GLU A 91 -19.32 19.30 -27.07
CA GLU A 91 -20.45 20.22 -26.86
C GLU A 91 -21.74 19.77 -27.53
N LYS A 92 -21.67 18.99 -28.63
CA LYS A 92 -22.86 18.38 -29.25
C LYS A 92 -23.42 17.23 -28.42
N HIS A 93 -22.59 16.57 -27.62
CA HIS A 93 -23.05 15.51 -26.74
C HIS A 93 -23.83 16.10 -25.53
N PRO A 94 -25.08 15.67 -25.27
CA PRO A 94 -25.97 16.37 -24.34
C PRO A 94 -25.48 16.43 -22.88
N THR A 95 -24.68 15.44 -22.45
CA THR A 95 -24.27 15.32 -21.04
C THR A 95 -22.76 15.18 -20.80
N PHE A 96 -21.91 15.09 -21.82
CA PHE A 96 -20.51 14.67 -21.62
C PHE A 96 -19.72 15.70 -20.80
N ILE A 97 -19.74 16.96 -21.22
CA ILE A 97 -19.11 18.06 -20.49
C ILE A 97 -19.75 18.25 -19.11
N LYS A 98 -21.07 18.07 -19.00
CA LYS A 98 -21.78 18.16 -17.72
C LYS A 98 -21.29 17.09 -16.74
N MET A 99 -21.13 15.84 -17.20
CA MET A 99 -20.59 14.75 -16.38
C MET A 99 -19.19 15.06 -15.87
N ILE A 100 -18.34 15.69 -16.69
CA ILE A 100 -17.01 16.12 -16.25
C ILE A 100 -17.14 17.18 -15.14
N LYS A 101 -17.90 18.25 -15.39
CA LYS A 101 -18.10 19.35 -14.44
C LYS A 101 -18.73 18.91 -13.12
N ASP A 102 -19.73 18.04 -13.16
CA ASP A 102 -20.43 17.53 -11.97
C ASP A 102 -19.51 16.71 -11.03
N ASN A 103 -18.35 16.24 -11.51
CA ASN A 103 -17.36 15.52 -10.70
C ASN A 103 -16.18 16.41 -10.25
N ILE A 104 -16.24 17.73 -10.48
CA ILE A 104 -15.25 18.70 -10.01
C ILE A 104 -15.82 19.39 -8.77
N ALA A 105 -15.35 18.98 -7.58
CA ALA A 105 -15.79 19.58 -6.32
C ALA A 105 -15.00 20.85 -5.95
N ASP A 106 -13.68 20.83 -6.17
CA ASP A 106 -12.77 21.95 -5.88
C ASP A 106 -11.86 22.18 -7.10
N PRO A 107 -12.19 23.14 -7.99
CA PRO A 107 -11.41 23.40 -9.19
C PRO A 107 -9.92 23.66 -8.93
N GLY A 108 -9.57 24.36 -7.84
CA GLY A 108 -8.18 24.70 -7.52
C GLY A 108 -7.31 23.52 -7.08
N LYS A 109 -7.94 22.41 -6.65
CA LYS A 109 -7.28 21.16 -6.27
C LYS A 109 -7.44 20.05 -7.31
N THR A 110 -8.24 20.29 -8.35
CA THR A 110 -8.61 19.24 -9.28
C THR A 110 -7.55 19.03 -10.37
N TYR A 111 -7.23 17.76 -10.61
CA TYR A 111 -6.41 17.30 -11.72
C TYR A 111 -7.25 16.47 -12.69
N VAL A 112 -7.18 16.81 -13.97
CA VAL A 112 -7.82 16.06 -15.05
C VAL A 112 -6.75 15.45 -15.96
N PHE A 113 -6.78 14.14 -16.09
CA PHE A 113 -5.84 13.39 -16.93
C PHE A 113 -6.61 12.81 -18.12
N TRP A 114 -6.29 13.27 -19.32
CA TRP A 114 -6.85 12.76 -20.58
C TRP A 114 -5.99 11.60 -21.06
N LEU A 115 -6.47 10.38 -20.89
CA LEU A 115 -5.78 9.14 -21.23
C LEU A 115 -6.10 8.77 -22.69
N HIS A 116 -5.08 8.89 -23.53
CA HIS A 116 -5.14 8.61 -24.96
C HIS A 116 -4.22 7.47 -25.36
N GLY A 117 -4.48 6.97 -26.57
CA GLY A 117 -3.66 6.00 -27.25
C GLY A 117 -3.01 6.60 -28.48
N ILE A 118 -1.69 6.42 -28.60
CA ILE A 118 -0.95 6.69 -29.82
C ILE A 118 -0.46 5.36 -30.43
N ASP A 119 -0.60 5.21 -31.74
CA ASP A 119 -0.04 4.07 -32.47
C ASP A 119 1.49 4.09 -32.39
N ASP A 120 2.11 2.92 -32.30
CA ASP A 120 3.56 2.81 -32.07
C ASP A 120 4.39 3.43 -33.20
N ASP A 121 3.91 3.40 -34.45
CA ASP A 121 4.55 4.08 -35.57
C ASP A 121 4.50 5.60 -35.46
N ASN A 122 3.38 6.15 -34.96
CA ASN A 122 3.24 7.58 -34.74
C ASN A 122 4.05 8.03 -33.52
N LEU A 123 4.06 7.23 -32.46
CA LEU A 123 4.93 7.44 -31.32
C LEU A 123 6.40 7.45 -31.76
N LYS A 124 6.83 6.46 -32.56
CA LYS A 124 8.19 6.38 -33.10
C LYS A 124 8.59 7.64 -33.87
N LYS A 125 7.68 8.20 -34.69
CA LYS A 125 7.92 9.47 -35.41
C LYS A 125 8.12 10.64 -34.45
N GLU A 126 7.29 10.76 -33.42
CA GLU A 126 7.40 11.84 -32.44
C GLU A 126 8.66 11.73 -31.58
N VAL A 127 8.99 10.54 -31.10
CA VAL A 127 10.16 10.33 -30.22
C VAL A 127 11.48 10.49 -30.97
N ASN A 128 11.50 10.25 -32.29
CA ASN A 128 12.62 10.59 -33.16
C ASN A 128 12.88 12.10 -33.20
N LYS A 129 11.83 12.94 -33.18
CA LYS A 129 11.98 14.40 -33.07
C LYS A 129 12.61 14.79 -31.73
N LEU A 130 12.33 14.01 -30.67
CA LEU A 130 12.90 14.19 -29.33
C LEU A 130 14.30 13.59 -29.16
N LYS A 131 14.78 12.78 -30.12
CA LYS A 131 16.02 12.00 -30.03
C LYS A 131 16.05 11.04 -28.82
N LYS A 132 14.90 10.47 -28.46
CA LYS A 132 14.73 9.57 -27.30
C LYS A 132 13.89 8.32 -27.68
N PRO A 133 14.48 7.28 -28.29
CA PRO A 133 13.73 6.19 -28.93
C PRO A 133 12.94 5.29 -27.96
N GLU A 134 13.19 5.35 -26.65
CA GLU A 134 12.60 4.45 -25.65
C GLU A 134 11.29 4.96 -25.04
N VAL A 135 10.85 6.17 -25.40
CA VAL A 135 9.68 6.82 -24.81
C VAL A 135 8.41 6.03 -25.12
N LYS A 136 7.59 5.82 -24.08
CA LYS A 136 6.33 5.07 -24.11
C LYS A 136 5.10 5.93 -23.81
N CYS A 137 5.29 7.14 -23.32
CA CYS A 137 4.22 8.11 -23.10
C CYS A 137 4.67 9.53 -23.47
N LEU A 138 3.83 10.26 -24.20
CA LEU A 138 4.02 11.70 -24.42
C LEU A 138 3.08 12.50 -23.51
N ILE A 139 3.61 13.57 -22.91
CA ILE A 139 2.87 14.46 -22.00
C ILE A 139 2.52 15.77 -22.71
N GLY A 140 1.24 16.03 -22.90
CA GLY A 140 0.70 17.25 -23.47
C GLY A 140 0.08 18.17 -22.43
N TYR A 141 0.70 19.32 -22.19
CA TYR A 141 0.23 20.33 -21.22
C TYR A 141 -0.18 21.63 -21.91
N GLY A 142 -0.52 21.55 -23.20
CA GLY A 142 -1.22 22.61 -23.90
C GLY A 142 -0.39 23.43 -24.88
N GLN A 143 -0.85 24.66 -25.12
CA GLN A 143 -0.27 25.60 -26.07
C GLN A 143 1.20 25.92 -25.74
N PRO A 144 2.01 26.41 -26.70
CA PRO A 144 3.43 26.69 -26.47
C PRO A 144 3.66 27.90 -25.56
N ASP A 145 2.67 28.78 -25.42
CA ASP A 145 2.73 29.97 -24.56
C ASP A 145 2.35 29.65 -23.11
N GLU A 146 3.11 30.19 -22.15
CA GLU A 146 2.96 29.90 -20.71
C GLU A 146 1.59 30.31 -20.18
N ALA A 147 1.05 31.43 -20.69
CA ALA A 147 -0.27 31.89 -20.32
C ALA A 147 -1.40 30.91 -20.70
N SER A 148 -1.13 30.00 -21.64
CA SER A 148 -2.07 29.04 -22.23
C SER A 148 -1.74 27.57 -21.91
N TYR A 149 -0.91 27.32 -20.91
CA TYR A 149 -0.72 25.97 -20.40
C TYR A 149 -1.98 25.46 -19.71
N SER A 150 -2.36 24.22 -20.01
CA SER A 150 -3.47 23.53 -19.35
C SER A 150 -3.08 22.99 -17.97
N MET A 151 -1.78 22.83 -17.74
CA MET A 151 -1.15 22.49 -16.47
C MET A 151 0.20 23.22 -16.39
N PRO A 152 0.64 23.72 -15.21
CA PRO A 152 1.97 24.32 -15.06
C PRO A 152 3.07 23.40 -15.62
N LYS A 153 4.03 23.99 -16.34
CA LYS A 153 5.06 23.24 -17.05
C LYS A 153 5.89 22.38 -16.11
N GLU A 154 6.24 22.90 -14.94
CA GLU A 154 7.01 22.22 -13.91
C GLU A 154 6.30 20.93 -13.49
N GLN A 155 4.98 20.98 -13.26
CA GLN A 155 4.19 19.80 -12.91
C GLN A 155 4.11 18.77 -14.04
N ALA A 156 4.06 19.23 -15.30
CA ALA A 156 4.10 18.32 -16.44
C ALA A 156 5.47 17.63 -16.58
N LEU A 157 6.57 18.34 -16.26
CA LEU A 157 7.92 17.78 -16.21
C LEU A 157 8.07 16.79 -15.05
N ASP A 158 7.56 17.13 -13.87
CA ASP A 158 7.54 16.24 -12.71
C ASP A 158 6.75 14.98 -13.00
N LEU A 159 5.58 15.08 -13.65
CA LEU A 159 4.80 13.91 -14.07
C LEU A 159 5.58 12.99 -15.03
N ALA A 160 6.28 13.57 -16.01
CA ALA A 160 7.13 12.80 -16.93
C ALA A 160 8.26 12.07 -16.19
N LYS A 161 8.86 12.75 -15.20
CA LYS A 161 9.88 12.17 -14.32
C LYS A 161 9.30 11.04 -13.48
N PHE A 162 8.18 11.25 -12.78
CA PHE A 162 7.55 10.24 -11.93
C PHE A 162 7.09 9.01 -12.71
N LEU A 163 6.57 9.20 -13.93
CA LEU A 163 6.27 8.07 -14.82
C LEU A 163 7.54 7.26 -15.13
N SER A 164 8.64 7.96 -15.46
CA SER A 164 9.93 7.32 -15.79
C SER A 164 10.54 6.60 -14.59
N ASP A 165 10.51 7.22 -13.40
CA ASP A 165 10.97 6.62 -12.14
C ASP A 165 10.16 5.37 -11.76
N ASN A 166 8.86 5.37 -12.09
CA ASN A 166 7.98 4.20 -11.96
C ASN A 166 8.11 3.21 -13.14
N GLY A 167 9.15 3.36 -13.98
CA GLY A 167 9.50 2.42 -15.04
C GLY A 167 8.63 2.52 -16.29
N LEU A 168 8.03 3.68 -16.56
CA LEU A 168 7.34 4.01 -17.80
C LEU A 168 8.00 5.25 -18.42
N SER A 169 8.93 5.04 -19.36
CA SER A 169 9.65 6.14 -20.03
C SER A 169 8.66 7.14 -20.63
N ALA A 170 8.71 8.39 -20.16
CA ALA A 170 7.77 9.44 -20.53
C ALA A 170 8.49 10.76 -20.79
N GLU A 171 8.02 11.50 -21.78
CA GLU A 171 8.60 12.80 -22.14
C GLU A 171 7.50 13.82 -22.48
N PRO A 172 7.75 15.12 -22.23
CA PRO A 172 6.93 16.18 -22.79
C PRO A 172 6.85 16.10 -24.31
N ALA A 173 5.64 16.20 -24.86
CA ALA A 173 5.45 16.30 -26.31
C ALA A 173 6.16 17.54 -26.86
N HIS A 174 6.73 17.41 -28.07
CA HIS A 174 7.41 18.53 -28.74
C HIS A 174 6.46 19.73 -28.89
N LYS A 175 6.99 20.96 -28.82
CA LYS A 175 6.18 22.20 -28.84
C LYS A 175 5.25 22.35 -30.06
N SER A 176 5.61 21.71 -31.17
CA SER A 176 4.84 21.73 -32.42
C SER A 176 4.03 20.45 -32.65
N SER A 177 3.94 19.58 -31.66
CA SER A 177 3.27 18.29 -31.76
C SER A 177 1.79 18.44 -31.44
N ASP A 178 0.93 17.83 -32.24
CA ASP A 178 -0.51 17.78 -31.94
C ASP A 178 -0.80 17.02 -30.64
N TYR A 179 0.05 16.06 -30.29
CA TYR A 179 0.02 15.30 -29.03
C TYR A 179 0.30 16.15 -27.79
N ARG A 180 0.74 17.40 -27.97
CA ARG A 180 0.86 18.35 -26.86
C ARG A 180 -0.49 18.95 -26.45
N GLY A 181 -1.53 18.81 -27.29
CA GLY A 181 -2.82 19.46 -27.09
C GLY A 181 -2.74 20.97 -27.36
N VAL A 182 -2.00 21.37 -28.41
CA VAL A 182 -1.79 22.79 -28.76
C VAL A 182 -3.04 23.47 -29.33
N SER A 183 -3.97 22.71 -29.91
CA SER A 183 -5.15 23.31 -30.51
C SER A 183 -6.11 23.80 -29.42
N PRO A 184 -6.65 25.02 -29.53
CA PRO A 184 -7.67 25.50 -28.61
C PRO A 184 -8.95 24.68 -28.65
N GLU A 185 -9.20 23.95 -29.74
CA GLU A 185 -10.38 23.11 -29.90
C GLU A 185 -10.26 21.73 -29.23
N LYS A 186 -9.17 21.44 -28.52
CA LYS A 186 -9.00 20.16 -27.80
C LYS A 186 -9.46 20.26 -26.36
N MET A 187 -10.04 19.18 -25.85
CA MET A 187 -10.63 19.16 -24.51
C MET A 187 -9.62 19.36 -23.39
N ASN A 188 -8.33 19.04 -23.60
CA ASN A 188 -7.26 19.39 -22.66
C ASN A 188 -7.17 20.91 -22.38
N GLN A 189 -7.61 21.77 -23.32
CA GLN A 189 -7.66 23.23 -23.16
C GLN A 189 -8.96 23.76 -22.55
N TYR A 190 -9.97 22.90 -22.42
CA TYR A 190 -11.35 23.31 -22.13
C TYR A 190 -11.45 24.18 -20.85
N PHE A 191 -10.84 23.73 -19.76
CA PHE A 191 -10.93 24.41 -18.46
C PHE A 191 -10.24 25.77 -18.49
N LYS A 192 -9.05 25.82 -19.09
CA LYS A 192 -8.27 27.06 -19.22
C LYS A 192 -9.05 28.13 -20.00
N GLN A 193 -9.72 27.73 -21.07
CA GLN A 193 -10.48 28.64 -21.93
C GLN A 193 -11.86 29.01 -21.41
N THR A 194 -12.52 28.10 -20.69
CA THR A 194 -13.84 28.37 -20.11
C THR A 194 -13.79 29.53 -19.11
N GLY A 195 -12.64 29.71 -18.46
CA GLY A 195 -12.46 30.79 -17.48
C GLY A 195 -13.16 30.51 -16.15
N GLY A 196 -13.31 31.56 -15.34
CA GLY A 196 -13.90 31.47 -13.99
C GLY A 196 -13.15 30.50 -13.08
N ASP A 197 -13.85 29.87 -12.16
CA ASP A 197 -13.25 28.94 -11.19
C ASP A 197 -12.62 27.72 -11.87
N PHE A 198 -13.20 27.26 -12.99
CA PHE A 198 -12.68 26.13 -13.74
C PHE A 198 -11.30 26.38 -14.34
N SER A 199 -10.89 27.64 -14.53
CA SER A 199 -9.53 27.96 -15.02
C SER A 199 -8.41 27.51 -14.07
N ALA A 200 -8.75 27.20 -12.80
CA ALA A 200 -7.82 26.66 -11.82
C ALA A 200 -7.62 25.13 -11.93
N VAL A 201 -8.46 24.42 -12.70
CA VAL A 201 -8.31 22.99 -12.95
C VAL A 201 -7.04 22.73 -13.75
N LYS A 202 -6.20 21.82 -13.27
CA LYS A 202 -4.98 21.40 -13.95
C LYS A 202 -5.30 20.23 -14.86
N SER A 203 -5.10 20.40 -16.17
CA SER A 203 -5.43 19.41 -17.18
C SER A 203 -4.20 19.00 -17.97
N VAL A 204 -4.04 17.70 -18.21
CA VAL A 204 -2.92 17.15 -18.99
C VAL A 204 -3.36 16.00 -19.87
N GLN A 205 -2.83 15.95 -21.09
CA GLN A 205 -3.01 14.88 -22.05
C GLN A 205 -1.86 13.87 -21.94
N LEU A 206 -2.19 12.58 -21.88
CA LEU A 206 -1.24 11.47 -21.77
C LEU A 206 -1.44 10.52 -22.95
N GLU A 207 -0.43 10.44 -23.81
CA GLU A 207 -0.47 9.65 -25.05
C GLU A 207 0.36 8.38 -24.90
N PHE A 208 -0.30 7.25 -24.67
CA PHE A 208 0.39 5.98 -24.41
C PHE A 208 0.57 5.14 -25.68
N GLY A 209 1.79 4.64 -25.90
CA GLY A 209 2.06 3.64 -26.92
C GLY A 209 1.19 2.38 -26.75
N LYS A 210 1.05 1.58 -27.80
CA LYS A 210 0.25 0.35 -27.76
C LYS A 210 1.08 -0.77 -27.14
N GLU A 211 2.21 -1.09 -27.75
CA GLU A 211 3.11 -2.17 -27.31
C GLU A 211 3.82 -1.87 -25.99
N GLY A 212 3.68 -2.82 -25.06
CA GLY A 212 4.28 -2.78 -23.74
C GLY A 212 3.47 -2.00 -22.71
N ILE A 213 2.43 -1.26 -23.13
CA ILE A 213 1.65 -0.37 -22.24
C ILE A 213 0.16 -0.74 -22.23
N ARG A 214 -0.52 -0.54 -23.37
CA ARG A 214 -1.98 -0.73 -23.53
C ARG A 214 -2.35 -2.08 -24.12
N ASP A 215 -1.38 -2.92 -24.49
CA ASP A 215 -1.66 -4.31 -24.85
C ASP A 215 -2.21 -5.10 -23.64
N GLY A 216 -3.13 -6.03 -23.90
CA GLY A 216 -3.98 -6.64 -22.88
C GLY A 216 -3.24 -7.22 -21.67
N LYS A 217 -2.04 -7.77 -21.85
CA LYS A 217 -1.23 -8.36 -20.77
C LYS A 217 -0.51 -7.32 -19.91
N ASN A 218 -0.27 -6.11 -20.45
CA ASN A 218 0.47 -5.06 -19.77
C ASN A 218 -0.43 -4.03 -19.07
N ILE A 219 -1.71 -3.93 -19.40
CA ILE A 219 -2.65 -2.92 -18.84
C ILE A 219 -2.58 -2.81 -17.32
N ALA A 220 -2.61 -3.94 -16.60
CA ALA A 220 -2.59 -3.93 -15.13
C ALA A 220 -1.27 -3.38 -14.57
N LYS A 221 -0.13 -3.77 -15.18
CA LYS A 221 1.21 -3.31 -14.79
C LYS A 221 1.38 -1.82 -15.11
N SER A 222 0.99 -1.40 -16.30
CA SER A 222 1.01 0.00 -16.74
C SER A 222 0.12 0.88 -15.88
N GLY A 223 -1.10 0.41 -15.59
CA GLY A 223 -2.03 1.12 -14.71
C GLY A 223 -1.45 1.35 -13.31
N ASN A 224 -0.69 0.39 -12.77
CA ASN A 224 0.02 0.55 -11.50
C ASN A 224 1.08 1.65 -11.56
N LYS A 225 1.93 1.65 -12.60
CA LYS A 225 2.98 2.65 -12.77
C LYS A 225 2.43 4.06 -12.94
N ILE A 226 1.37 4.20 -13.73
CA ILE A 226 0.69 5.48 -13.96
C ILE A 226 0.03 5.97 -12.68
N ALA A 227 -0.63 5.10 -11.92
CA ALA A 227 -1.23 5.46 -10.65
C ALA A 227 -0.20 5.96 -9.63
N LEU A 228 0.94 5.29 -9.51
CA LEU A 228 2.03 5.73 -8.63
C LEU A 228 2.54 7.13 -9.04
N ALA A 229 2.78 7.35 -10.34
CA ALA A 229 3.23 8.65 -10.82
C ALA A 229 2.21 9.80 -10.57
N ILE A 230 0.90 9.52 -10.75
CA ILE A 230 -0.16 10.49 -10.45
C ILE A 230 -0.23 10.74 -8.93
N SER A 231 -0.08 9.70 -8.11
CA SER A 231 -0.05 9.80 -6.65
C SER A 231 1.11 10.66 -6.17
N GLU A 232 2.32 10.47 -6.71
CA GLU A 232 3.48 11.31 -6.40
C GLU A 232 3.26 12.78 -6.80
N LEU A 233 2.70 13.03 -7.98
CA LEU A 233 2.39 14.39 -8.44
C LEU A 233 1.37 15.09 -7.56
N THR A 234 0.35 14.36 -7.10
CA THR A 234 -0.81 14.93 -6.40
C THR A 234 -0.73 14.81 -4.88
N GLY A 235 0.23 14.06 -4.36
CA GLY A 235 0.34 13.72 -2.94
C GLY A 235 -0.79 12.82 -2.42
N CYS A 236 -1.47 12.09 -3.32
CA CYS A 236 -2.62 11.26 -2.96
C CYS A 236 -2.21 9.82 -2.63
N GLU A 237 -3.07 9.07 -1.93
CA GLU A 237 -2.82 7.66 -1.63
C GLU A 237 -3.09 6.76 -2.86
N THR A 238 -2.40 5.62 -2.93
CA THR A 238 -2.70 4.52 -3.87
C THR A 238 -3.20 3.28 -3.14
N PHE A 239 -4.06 2.50 -3.78
CA PHE A 239 -4.70 1.31 -3.24
C PHE A 239 -4.35 0.07 -4.06
N ASP A 240 -4.24 -1.08 -3.40
CA ASP A 240 -3.94 -2.37 -4.02
C ASP A 240 -2.62 -2.42 -4.84
N THR A 241 -1.72 -1.45 -4.73
CA THR A 241 -0.45 -1.45 -5.47
C THR A 241 0.50 -2.46 -4.83
N LYS A 242 0.89 -3.50 -5.58
CA LYS A 242 1.90 -4.44 -5.09
C LYS A 242 3.26 -3.79 -5.21
N GLU A 243 4.00 -3.70 -4.11
CA GLU A 243 5.35 -3.14 -4.10
C GLU A 243 6.30 -3.98 -4.98
N GLU A 244 6.87 -3.36 -6.02
CA GLU A 244 7.80 -4.00 -6.95
C GLU A 244 9.25 -3.91 -6.49
N THR A 245 9.65 -2.82 -5.84
CA THR A 245 11.02 -2.59 -5.32
C THR A 245 10.97 -2.14 -3.88
N VAL A 246 12.05 -2.39 -3.13
CA VAL A 246 12.19 -1.88 -1.76
C VAL A 246 12.32 -0.36 -1.79
N ASP A 247 11.53 0.31 -0.96
CA ASP A 247 11.58 1.74 -0.71
C ASP A 247 12.62 2.02 0.38
N GLU A 248 13.88 2.18 -0.01
CA GLU A 248 15.00 2.32 0.94
C GLU A 248 14.86 3.54 1.86
N ALA A 249 14.18 4.60 1.40
CA ALA A 249 13.91 5.79 2.20
C ALA A 249 12.91 5.46 3.32
N LEU A 250 11.77 4.83 2.97
CA LEU A 250 10.79 4.35 3.94
C LEU A 250 11.41 3.35 4.92
N VAL A 251 12.23 2.42 4.44
CA VAL A 251 12.91 1.44 5.29
C VAL A 251 13.79 2.16 6.32
N LYS A 252 14.58 3.15 5.90
CA LYS A 252 15.46 3.91 6.80
C LYS A 252 14.63 4.68 7.85
N GLU A 253 13.65 5.46 7.41
CA GLU A 253 12.76 6.24 8.29
C GLU A 253 12.07 5.32 9.32
N ALA A 254 11.49 4.22 8.85
CA ALA A 254 10.75 3.29 9.70
C ALA A 254 11.67 2.57 10.68
N THR A 255 12.85 2.13 10.26
CA THR A 255 13.84 1.52 11.17
C THR A 255 14.24 2.50 12.28
N GLU A 256 14.58 3.75 11.93
CA GLU A 256 14.96 4.78 12.91
C GLU A 256 13.83 5.06 13.90
N LYS A 257 12.59 5.21 13.41
CA LYS A 257 11.43 5.51 14.25
C LYS A 257 11.04 4.35 15.16
N VAL A 258 11.13 3.12 14.68
CA VAL A 258 10.86 1.92 15.48
C VAL A 258 11.91 1.76 16.60
N ILE A 259 13.19 2.03 16.31
CA ILE A 259 14.25 2.04 17.33
C ILE A 259 13.97 3.10 18.40
N GLU A 260 13.51 4.29 18.01
CA GLU A 260 13.10 5.35 18.94
C GLU A 260 12.00 4.86 19.89
N PHE A 261 10.95 4.22 19.36
CA PHE A 261 9.87 3.66 20.19
C PHE A 261 10.37 2.60 21.16
N ILE A 262 11.23 1.69 20.71
CA ILE A 262 11.80 0.61 21.52
C ILE A 262 12.64 1.19 22.67
N LYS A 263 13.51 2.17 22.38
CA LYS A 263 14.37 2.83 23.38
C LYS A 263 13.58 3.64 24.40
N ALA A 264 12.48 4.28 23.97
CA ALA A 264 11.65 5.08 24.86
C ALA A 264 10.95 4.21 25.90
N ASN A 265 10.39 3.07 25.49
CA ASN A 265 9.82 2.06 26.37
C ASN A 265 9.53 0.77 25.59
N HIS A 266 10.17 -0.34 25.96
CA HIS A 266 9.92 -1.65 25.34
C HIS A 266 8.45 -2.12 25.44
N THR A 267 7.63 -1.53 26.31
CA THR A 267 6.19 -1.84 26.41
C THR A 267 5.33 -1.10 25.38
N ASN A 268 5.92 -0.28 24.49
CA ASN A 268 5.17 0.53 23.54
C ASN A 268 4.75 -0.23 22.25
N SER A 269 4.46 -1.52 22.38
CA SER A 269 4.08 -2.40 21.26
C SER A 269 2.84 -1.91 20.51
N ILE A 270 1.89 -1.28 21.19
CA ILE A 270 0.69 -0.71 20.54
C ILE A 270 1.08 0.47 19.64
N ALA A 271 1.92 1.40 20.10
CA ALA A 271 2.34 2.53 19.27
C ALA A 271 3.18 2.08 18.07
N VAL A 272 4.07 1.11 18.25
CA VAL A 272 4.80 0.50 17.14
C VAL A 272 3.81 -0.14 16.16
N GLY A 273 2.83 -0.90 16.65
CA GLY A 273 1.79 -1.48 15.80
C GLY A 273 1.02 -0.43 14.99
N ARG A 274 0.56 0.65 15.64
CA ARG A 274 -0.14 1.76 14.98
C ARG A 274 0.73 2.41 13.90
N TYR A 275 2.00 2.68 14.21
CA TYR A 275 2.96 3.23 13.24
C TYR A 275 3.18 2.29 12.05
N LEU A 276 3.33 0.98 12.28
CA LEU A 276 3.48 0.03 11.20
C LEU A 276 2.22 -0.06 10.32
N ILE A 277 1.03 0.02 10.92
CA ILE A 277 -0.25 0.06 10.18
C ILE A 277 -0.34 1.31 9.32
N GLU A 278 0.03 2.47 9.86
CA GLU A 278 0.10 3.72 9.11
C GLU A 278 1.03 3.61 7.90
N LYS A 279 2.26 3.12 8.10
CA LYS A 279 3.32 3.17 7.07
C LYS A 279 3.30 2.03 6.05
N PHE A 280 2.83 0.85 6.46
CA PHE A 280 2.93 -0.38 5.65
C PHE A 280 1.59 -1.04 5.34
N TYR A 281 0.48 -0.49 5.88
CA TYR A 281 -0.88 -0.96 5.65
C TYR A 281 -1.84 0.16 5.22
N ASP A 282 -1.34 1.33 4.78
CA ASP A 282 -2.16 2.50 4.38
C ASP A 282 -3.19 2.90 5.44
N ASN A 283 -2.80 2.84 6.72
CA ASN A 283 -3.68 3.06 7.87
C ASN A 283 -4.94 2.15 7.89
N ASN A 284 -4.92 1.02 7.17
CA ASN A 284 -6.04 0.10 7.03
C ASN A 284 -5.89 -1.09 8.00
N TYR A 285 -6.66 -1.03 9.09
CA TYR A 285 -6.66 -2.04 10.15
C TYR A 285 -7.19 -3.40 9.70
N ASP A 286 -8.10 -3.46 8.72
CA ASP A 286 -8.57 -4.73 8.16
C ASP A 286 -7.48 -5.42 7.34
N ASN A 287 -6.71 -4.64 6.58
CA ASN A 287 -5.52 -5.12 5.87
C ASN A 287 -4.46 -5.63 6.84
N ALA A 288 -4.21 -4.89 7.93
CA ALA A 288 -3.30 -5.32 8.99
C ALA A 288 -3.74 -6.64 9.61
N ARG A 289 -5.03 -6.78 9.97
CA ARG A 289 -5.62 -8.02 10.50
C ARG A 289 -5.47 -9.20 9.53
N ALA A 290 -5.64 -8.95 8.23
CA ALA A 290 -5.51 -9.96 7.19
C ALA A 290 -4.06 -10.23 6.75
N GLY A 291 -3.06 -9.49 7.27
CA GLY A 291 -1.67 -9.58 6.84
C GLY A 291 -1.41 -9.06 5.41
N LYS A 292 -2.31 -8.24 4.86
CA LYS A 292 -2.24 -7.68 3.52
C LYS A 292 -1.54 -6.31 3.53
N ASN A 293 -0.21 -6.30 3.60
CA ASN A 293 0.57 -5.06 3.51
C ASN A 293 0.64 -4.53 2.06
N HIS A 294 0.71 -3.21 1.90
CA HIS A 294 0.96 -2.57 0.59
C HIS A 294 2.48 -2.49 0.30
N LYS A 295 3.29 -2.26 1.34
CA LYS A 295 4.77 -2.15 1.28
C LYS A 295 5.47 -3.36 1.91
N GLY A 296 5.09 -4.56 1.48
CA GLY A 296 5.57 -5.82 2.09
C GLY A 296 7.07 -6.11 1.93
N LYS A 297 7.69 -5.72 0.81
CA LYS A 297 9.15 -5.86 0.61
C LYS A 297 9.90 -4.89 1.53
N SER A 298 9.44 -3.65 1.63
CA SER A 298 10.03 -2.65 2.55
C SER A 298 9.82 -3.02 4.00
N LEU A 299 8.65 -3.52 4.39
CA LEU A 299 8.40 -4.00 5.75
C LEU A 299 9.38 -5.13 6.13
N ASN A 300 9.58 -6.09 5.23
CA ASN A 300 10.55 -7.17 5.44
C ASN A 300 11.99 -6.65 5.51
N ALA A 301 12.39 -5.74 4.62
CA ALA A 301 13.72 -5.13 4.65
C ALA A 301 13.96 -4.33 5.94
N MET A 302 12.94 -3.65 6.46
CA MET A 302 12.98 -3.00 7.78
C MET A 302 13.17 -4.03 8.90
N TYR A 303 12.44 -5.14 8.90
CA TYR A 303 12.65 -6.23 9.86
C TYR A 303 14.08 -6.79 9.78
N ASP A 304 14.60 -7.03 8.58
CA ASP A 304 15.98 -7.52 8.37
C ASP A 304 17.04 -6.54 8.89
N LYS A 305 16.80 -5.22 8.77
CA LYS A 305 17.70 -4.19 9.34
C LYS A 305 17.60 -4.16 10.86
N LEU A 306 16.39 -4.27 11.42
CA LEU A 306 16.18 -4.27 12.86
C LEU A 306 16.83 -5.49 13.53
N GLU A 307 16.67 -6.70 12.99
CA GLU A 307 17.26 -7.94 13.53
C GLU A 307 18.80 -7.91 13.69
N LYS A 308 19.48 -7.02 12.98
CA LYS A 308 20.94 -6.82 13.08
C LYS A 308 21.35 -5.88 14.23
N THR A 309 20.40 -5.30 14.95
CA THR A 309 20.63 -4.40 16.09
C THR A 309 20.60 -5.22 17.38
N SER A 310 21.54 -4.97 18.31
CA SER A 310 21.75 -5.76 19.54
C SER A 310 20.52 -5.93 20.43
N ASP A 311 19.59 -4.97 20.38
CA ASP A 311 18.42 -4.89 21.27
C ASP A 311 17.08 -4.93 20.51
N ALA A 312 17.10 -5.39 19.26
CA ALA A 312 15.89 -5.45 18.46
C ALA A 312 14.96 -6.58 18.93
N PRO A 313 13.65 -6.32 19.07
CA PRO A 313 12.66 -7.35 19.27
C PRO A 313 12.64 -8.36 18.11
N SER A 314 12.19 -9.57 18.40
CA SER A 314 12.00 -10.60 17.37
C SER A 314 10.88 -10.23 16.38
N ARG A 315 10.87 -10.85 15.19
CA ARG A 315 9.73 -10.75 14.25
C ARG A 315 8.37 -11.06 14.87
N SER A 316 8.31 -12.04 15.78
CA SER A 316 7.06 -12.39 16.46
C SER A 316 6.57 -11.26 17.36
N TRP A 317 7.47 -10.45 17.93
CA TRP A 317 7.10 -9.26 18.68
C TRP A 317 6.42 -8.21 17.79
N PHE A 318 6.92 -7.97 16.57
CA PHE A 318 6.28 -7.06 15.61
C PHE A 318 4.90 -7.54 15.16
N TYR A 319 4.72 -8.85 14.95
CA TYR A 319 3.40 -9.42 14.67
C TYR A 319 2.43 -9.23 15.85
N ASN A 320 2.90 -9.37 17.10
CA ASN A 320 2.08 -9.08 18.26
C ASN A 320 1.75 -7.59 18.36
N ALA A 321 2.71 -6.69 18.10
CA ALA A 321 2.50 -5.25 18.05
C ALA A 321 1.39 -4.84 17.07
N LEU A 322 1.43 -5.36 15.84
CA LEU A 322 0.39 -5.15 14.83
C LEU A 322 -0.99 -5.62 15.31
N ASN A 323 -1.08 -6.84 15.84
CA ASN A 323 -2.36 -7.37 16.33
C ASN A 323 -2.89 -6.63 17.57
N LEU A 324 -2.00 -6.17 18.45
CA LEU A 324 -2.35 -5.34 19.58
C LEU A 324 -2.94 -4.01 19.13
N ALA A 325 -2.34 -3.35 18.14
CA ALA A 325 -2.88 -2.11 17.58
C ALA A 325 -4.26 -2.32 16.94
N VAL A 326 -4.47 -3.46 16.26
CA VAL A 326 -5.79 -3.85 15.74
C VAL A 326 -6.82 -4.01 16.86
N ASP A 327 -6.48 -4.74 17.91
CA ASP A 327 -7.37 -4.93 19.06
C ASP A 327 -7.68 -3.61 19.76
N ASP A 328 -6.66 -2.80 19.99
CA ASP A 328 -6.78 -1.50 20.64
C ASP A 328 -7.69 -0.55 19.86
N LYS A 329 -7.72 -0.67 18.52
CA LYS A 329 -8.70 0.02 17.67
C LYS A 329 -10.10 -0.59 17.73
N ASP A 330 -10.21 -1.93 17.72
CA ASP A 330 -11.49 -2.65 17.77
C ASP A 330 -12.23 -2.47 19.10
N PHE A 331 -11.49 -2.30 20.19
CA PHE A 331 -11.98 -2.15 21.57
C PHE A 331 -11.72 -0.74 22.10
N GLU A 332 -11.61 0.24 21.21
CA GLU A 332 -11.46 1.65 21.59
C GLU A 332 -12.67 2.07 22.45
N ASN A 333 -12.41 2.59 23.65
CA ASN A 333 -13.40 2.93 24.69
C ASN A 333 -14.11 1.74 25.38
N ASP A 334 -13.61 0.51 25.21
CA ASP A 334 -14.09 -0.62 26.02
C ASP A 334 -13.40 -0.63 27.39
N ALA A 335 -14.16 -0.22 28.41
CA ALA A 335 -13.67 -0.11 29.79
C ALA A 335 -13.20 -1.44 30.39
N ASP A 336 -13.66 -2.59 29.88
CA ASP A 336 -13.16 -3.89 30.34
C ASP A 336 -11.82 -4.20 29.69
N TYR A 337 -11.66 -3.93 28.39
CA TYR A 337 -10.37 -4.10 27.69
C TYR A 337 -9.26 -3.22 28.27
N GLU A 338 -9.56 -2.01 28.73
CA GLU A 338 -8.61 -1.11 29.38
C GLU A 338 -8.02 -1.68 30.68
N LYS A 339 -8.79 -2.49 31.42
CA LYS A 339 -8.35 -3.12 32.68
C LYS A 339 -7.34 -4.24 32.48
N LEU A 340 -7.20 -4.76 31.25
CA LEU A 340 -6.28 -5.86 30.97
C LEU A 340 -4.83 -5.38 30.94
N ASN A 341 -3.93 -6.17 31.53
CA ASN A 341 -2.50 -5.91 31.39
C ASN A 341 -1.99 -6.30 29.99
N LEU A 342 -0.78 -5.84 29.62
CA LEU A 342 -0.21 -6.06 28.30
C LEU A 342 -0.10 -7.55 27.93
N SER A 343 0.31 -8.41 28.86
CA SER A 343 0.43 -9.85 28.63
C SER A 343 -0.92 -10.48 28.28
N GLN A 344 -1.99 -10.13 29.00
CA GLN A 344 -3.35 -10.58 28.71
C GLN A 344 -3.79 -10.11 27.31
N LYS A 345 -3.56 -8.84 26.98
CA LYS A 345 -3.85 -8.29 25.64
C LYS A 345 -3.11 -9.07 24.55
N ILE A 346 -1.82 -9.35 24.73
CA ILE A 346 -1.01 -10.14 23.79
C ILE A 346 -1.62 -11.51 23.54
N TYR A 347 -1.97 -12.26 24.58
CA TYR A 347 -2.53 -13.61 24.39
C TYR A 347 -3.90 -13.59 23.71
N LEU A 348 -4.72 -12.58 23.99
CA LEU A 348 -6.01 -12.42 23.32
C LEU A 348 -5.91 -12.16 21.82
N THR A 349 -4.77 -11.64 21.33
CA THR A 349 -4.52 -11.51 19.88
C THR A 349 -4.55 -12.85 19.15
N TYR A 350 -4.34 -13.98 19.84
CA TYR A 350 -4.36 -15.32 19.23
C TYR A 350 -5.74 -15.75 18.71
N LEU A 351 -6.77 -14.99 19.08
CA LEU A 351 -8.14 -15.15 18.60
C LEU A 351 -8.44 -14.25 17.38
N ASN A 352 -7.53 -13.38 16.95
CA ASN A 352 -7.76 -12.46 15.81
C ASN A 352 -7.78 -13.17 14.45
N LYS A 353 -7.26 -14.39 14.38
CA LYS A 353 -7.09 -15.14 13.13
C LYS A 353 -8.41 -15.67 12.55
N ASN A 354 -9.47 -15.77 13.35
CA ASN A 354 -10.77 -16.24 12.89
C ASN A 354 -11.86 -15.31 13.43
N ALA A 355 -12.64 -14.73 12.52
CA ALA A 355 -13.75 -13.84 12.86
C ALA A 355 -14.77 -14.49 13.80
N GLU A 356 -14.95 -15.82 13.73
CA GLU A 356 -15.84 -16.59 14.60
C GLU A 356 -15.44 -16.51 16.08
N TYR A 357 -14.16 -16.27 16.38
CA TYR A 357 -13.68 -16.17 17.76
C TYR A 357 -13.97 -14.80 18.40
N ARG A 358 -14.49 -13.82 17.66
CA ARG A 358 -14.73 -12.46 18.17
C ARG A 358 -15.66 -12.47 19.38
N THR A 359 -16.76 -13.21 19.33
CA THR A 359 -17.70 -13.31 20.46
C THR A 359 -17.06 -13.97 21.68
N ALA A 360 -16.28 -15.03 21.47
CA ALA A 360 -15.58 -15.71 22.55
C ALA A 360 -14.50 -14.82 23.19
N LYS A 361 -13.79 -14.03 22.37
CA LYS A 361 -12.80 -13.05 22.82
C LYS A 361 -13.42 -11.97 23.72
N LEU A 362 -14.56 -11.40 23.31
CA LEU A 362 -15.32 -10.45 24.12
C LEU A 362 -15.73 -11.06 25.48
N GLY A 363 -16.15 -12.32 25.48
CA GLY A 363 -16.45 -13.05 26.72
C GLY A 363 -15.25 -13.15 27.65
N LEU A 364 -14.06 -13.47 27.10
CA LEU A 364 -12.83 -13.53 27.88
C LEU A 364 -12.39 -12.18 28.42
N ILE A 365 -12.52 -11.10 27.65
CA ILE A 365 -12.19 -9.74 28.12
C ILE A 365 -13.00 -9.41 29.37
N LYS A 366 -14.32 -9.62 29.33
CA LYS A 366 -15.20 -9.40 30.49
C LYS A 366 -14.86 -10.29 31.68
N GLU A 367 -14.57 -11.57 31.42
CA GLU A 367 -14.21 -12.50 32.48
C GLU A 367 -12.91 -12.09 33.18
N ILE A 368 -11.89 -11.67 32.41
CA ILE A 368 -10.62 -11.19 32.96
C ILE A 368 -10.83 -9.91 33.76
N ALA A 369 -11.61 -8.96 33.22
CA ALA A 369 -11.87 -7.66 33.83
C ALA A 369 -12.68 -7.72 35.14
N THR A 370 -13.50 -8.75 35.32
CA THR A 370 -14.36 -8.94 36.50
C THR A 370 -13.77 -9.90 37.54
N ALA A 371 -12.69 -10.61 37.22
CA ALA A 371 -12.01 -11.51 38.14
C ALA A 371 -11.34 -10.72 39.28
N LYS A 372 -11.78 -10.97 40.52
CA LYS A 372 -11.32 -10.28 41.73
C LYS A 372 -9.80 -10.33 41.93
N ASP A 373 -9.18 -11.45 41.58
CA ASP A 373 -7.73 -11.69 41.69
C ASP A 373 -7.02 -11.66 40.32
N GLY A 374 -7.72 -11.24 39.26
CA GLY A 374 -7.28 -11.35 37.87
C GLY A 374 -7.23 -12.81 37.35
N MET A 375 -7.14 -12.96 36.03
CA MET A 375 -6.94 -14.28 35.40
C MET A 375 -5.45 -14.55 35.21
N ARG A 376 -4.96 -15.68 35.75
CA ARG A 376 -3.59 -16.14 35.49
C ARG A 376 -3.42 -16.46 34.01
N ILE A 377 -2.24 -16.18 33.47
CA ILE A 377 -1.92 -16.39 32.04
C ILE A 377 -2.10 -17.86 31.63
N GLY A 378 -1.74 -18.81 32.48
CA GLY A 378 -1.95 -20.24 32.23
C GLY A 378 -3.42 -20.60 32.01
N ASP A 379 -4.33 -20.00 32.78
CA ASP A 379 -5.77 -20.24 32.66
C ASP A 379 -6.37 -19.59 31.41
N LEU A 380 -5.89 -18.37 31.08
CA LEU A 380 -6.23 -17.71 29.82
C LEU A 380 -5.84 -18.57 28.61
N LEU A 381 -4.62 -19.13 28.62
CA LEU A 381 -4.13 -20.00 27.55
C LEU A 381 -4.95 -21.29 27.42
N LYS A 382 -5.36 -21.91 28.54
CA LYS A 382 -6.28 -23.07 28.52
C LYS A 382 -7.62 -22.73 27.88
N LYS A 383 -8.19 -21.56 28.21
CA LYS A 383 -9.45 -21.08 27.62
C LYS A 383 -9.31 -20.80 26.11
N ILE A 384 -8.23 -20.14 25.70
CA ILE A 384 -7.94 -19.88 24.28
C ILE A 384 -7.78 -21.21 23.52
N ALA A 385 -7.07 -22.20 24.07
CA ALA A 385 -6.92 -23.51 23.44
C ALA A 385 -8.27 -24.21 23.24
N LYS A 386 -9.14 -24.17 24.26
CA LYS A 386 -10.51 -24.69 24.20
C LYS A 386 -11.34 -24.01 23.10
N ILE A 387 -11.28 -22.68 22.99
CA ILE A 387 -11.99 -21.92 21.94
C ILE A 387 -11.51 -22.35 20.54
N LYS A 388 -10.20 -22.58 20.38
CA LYS A 388 -9.60 -22.96 19.10
C LYS A 388 -9.80 -24.43 18.72
N GLY A 389 -10.51 -25.21 19.54
CA GLY A 389 -10.70 -26.65 19.34
C GLY A 389 -9.40 -27.44 19.28
N LYS A 390 -8.29 -26.88 19.80
CA LYS A 390 -7.02 -27.61 19.86
C LYS A 390 -7.01 -28.46 21.12
N PRO A 391 -6.53 -29.73 21.06
CA PRO A 391 -6.25 -30.47 22.27
C PRO A 391 -5.32 -29.59 23.13
N ILE A 392 -5.65 -29.49 24.42
CA ILE A 392 -4.79 -28.81 25.39
C ILE A 392 -3.50 -29.63 25.43
N ILE A 393 -2.54 -29.29 24.57
CA ILE A 393 -1.16 -29.72 24.77
C ILE A 393 -0.77 -29.00 26.06
N GLN A 394 -0.70 -29.74 27.16
CA GLN A 394 -0.09 -29.31 28.41
C GLN A 394 1.37 -28.94 28.10
N LYS A 395 1.57 -27.72 27.61
CA LYS A 395 2.89 -27.15 27.32
C LYS A 395 3.24 -26.02 28.29
N ILE A 396 2.52 -25.96 29.41
CA ILE A 396 2.67 -24.96 30.45
C ILE A 396 2.63 -25.77 31.73
N GLU A 397 3.81 -25.93 32.35
CA GLU A 397 4.17 -26.90 33.41
C GLU A 397 4.61 -28.30 32.95
N GLN A 398 5.23 -28.43 31.77
CA GLN A 398 6.32 -29.42 31.62
C GLN A 398 7.63 -28.64 31.66
N THR A 399 7.97 -28.19 32.85
CA THR A 399 9.38 -28.10 33.23
C THR A 399 9.87 -29.53 33.33
N ASP A 400 10.96 -29.81 32.62
CA ASP A 400 11.66 -31.09 32.52
C ASP A 400 11.03 -32.13 31.58
N ASP A 401 11.88 -32.65 30.70
CA ASP A 401 11.57 -33.77 29.83
C ASP A 401 11.20 -34.97 30.71
N GLU A 402 9.92 -35.32 30.80
CA GLU A 402 9.55 -36.64 31.34
C GLU A 402 10.09 -37.68 30.36
N MET A 403 11.17 -38.35 30.77
CA MET A 403 11.60 -39.59 30.16
C MET A 403 10.39 -40.52 30.04
N PRO A 404 10.22 -41.22 28.90
CA PRO A 404 9.18 -42.24 28.78
C PRO A 404 9.29 -43.21 29.94
N SER A 405 8.15 -43.61 30.51
CA SER A 405 8.17 -44.53 31.64
C SER A 405 8.78 -45.86 31.22
N ILE A 406 9.30 -46.65 32.18
CA ILE A 406 9.88 -47.98 31.90
C ILE A 406 8.90 -48.86 31.11
N ASP A 407 7.59 -48.67 31.30
CA ASP A 407 6.52 -49.42 30.62
C ASP A 407 6.28 -48.97 29.16
N GLU A 408 6.83 -47.81 28.76
CA GLU A 408 6.73 -47.24 27.41
C GLU A 408 7.95 -47.55 26.54
N LEU A 409 9.07 -47.96 27.16
CA LEU A 409 10.31 -48.34 26.46
C LEU A 409 10.13 -49.43 25.38
N PRO A 410 9.28 -50.47 25.54
CA PRO A 410 9.11 -51.50 24.50
C PRO A 410 8.42 -50.98 23.23
N LYS A 411 7.82 -49.79 23.26
CA LYS A 411 7.04 -49.20 22.15
C LYS A 411 7.83 -48.15 21.35
N LEU A 412 9.06 -47.84 21.75
CA LEU A 412 9.89 -46.83 21.12
C LEU A 412 10.93 -47.47 20.20
N GLU A 413 11.09 -46.88 19.02
CA GLU A 413 12.18 -47.23 18.11
C GLU A 413 13.53 -46.83 18.73
N LEU A 414 14.55 -47.66 18.56
CA LEU A 414 15.90 -47.46 19.14
C LEU A 414 16.47 -46.06 18.84
N GLN A 415 16.22 -45.53 17.63
CA GLN A 415 16.63 -44.19 17.23
C GLN A 415 16.07 -43.07 18.12
N LYS A 416 14.82 -43.18 18.59
CA LYS A 416 14.23 -42.18 19.50
C LYS A 416 14.86 -42.23 20.89
N VAL A 417 15.24 -43.43 21.35
CA VAL A 417 15.93 -43.59 22.64
C VAL A 417 17.34 -42.99 22.58
N GLU A 418 18.03 -43.14 21.45
CA GLU A 418 19.33 -42.49 21.19
C GLU A 418 19.20 -40.95 21.11
N GLU A 419 18.14 -40.43 20.50
CA GLU A 419 17.86 -38.99 20.47
C GLU A 419 17.61 -38.41 21.88
N PHE A 420 16.87 -39.14 22.74
CA PHE A 420 16.68 -38.73 24.13
C PHE A 420 17.99 -38.70 24.91
N LYS A 421 18.83 -39.74 24.75
CA LYS A 421 20.16 -39.79 25.36
C LYS A 421 21.00 -38.58 24.94
N LYS A 422 21.08 -38.31 23.63
CA LYS A 422 21.86 -37.19 23.09
C LYS A 422 21.35 -35.84 23.61
N THR A 423 20.03 -35.65 23.65
CA THR A 423 19.41 -34.43 24.19
C THR A 423 19.75 -34.23 25.68
N ALA A 424 19.74 -35.32 26.47
CA ALA A 424 20.13 -35.27 27.87
C ALA A 424 21.63 -34.95 28.05
N GLU A 425 22.51 -35.52 27.22
CA GLU A 425 23.94 -35.24 27.21
C GLU A 425 24.22 -33.76 26.85
N ASP A 426 23.58 -33.24 25.80
CA ASP A 426 23.71 -31.84 25.39
C ASP A 426 23.25 -30.86 26.48
N LYS A 427 22.14 -31.20 27.18
CA LYS A 427 21.64 -30.42 28.33
C LYS A 427 22.59 -30.46 29.52
N ALA A 428 23.12 -31.65 29.86
CA ALA A 428 24.09 -31.78 30.94
C ALA A 428 25.34 -30.92 30.67
N GLU A 429 25.82 -30.90 29.43
CA GLU A 429 26.96 -30.06 29.05
C GLU A 429 26.64 -28.56 29.10
N ALA A 430 25.43 -28.16 28.69
CA ALA A 430 24.98 -26.76 28.82
C ALA A 430 24.92 -26.30 30.28
N ILE A 431 24.30 -27.10 31.17
CA ILE A 431 24.23 -26.81 32.61
C ILE A 431 25.62 -26.72 33.22
N LYS A 432 26.56 -27.58 32.79
CA LYS A 432 27.94 -27.55 33.26
C LYS A 432 28.63 -26.22 32.92
N ARG A 433 28.40 -25.68 31.71
CA ARG A 433 28.90 -24.35 31.31
C ARG A 433 28.28 -23.24 32.13
N ASP A 434 26.97 -23.29 32.37
CA ASP A 434 26.28 -22.30 33.21
C ASP A 434 26.81 -22.29 34.65
N ILE A 435 27.08 -23.47 35.22
CA ILE A 435 27.71 -23.61 36.55
C ILE A 435 29.10 -22.96 36.55
N GLU A 436 29.91 -23.19 35.52
CA GLU A 436 31.26 -22.61 35.40
C GLU A 436 31.21 -21.08 35.29
N ASP A 437 30.31 -20.54 34.47
CA ASP A 437 30.09 -19.09 34.33
C ASP A 437 29.65 -18.44 35.64
N LEU A 438 28.74 -19.09 36.38
CA LEU A 438 28.28 -18.61 37.68
C LEU A 438 29.41 -18.65 38.73
N GLN A 439 30.25 -19.69 38.72
CA GLN A 439 31.42 -19.77 39.59
C GLN A 439 32.45 -18.67 39.28
N ASN A 440 32.63 -18.32 38.02
CA ASN A 440 33.52 -17.22 37.62
C ASN A 440 32.98 -15.87 38.10
N LYS A 441 31.68 -15.60 37.91
CA LYS A 441 31.02 -14.39 38.45
C LYS A 441 31.11 -14.31 39.97
N LEU A 442 30.97 -15.43 40.67
CA LEU A 442 31.13 -15.48 42.13
C LEU A 442 32.54 -15.02 42.55
N LYS A 443 33.59 -15.55 41.90
CA LYS A 443 34.98 -15.16 42.17
C LYS A 443 35.22 -13.67 41.88
N GLU A 444 34.66 -13.14 40.80
CA GLU A 444 34.74 -11.70 40.50
C GLU A 444 34.13 -10.87 41.63
N HIS A 445 32.94 -11.25 42.10
CA HIS A 445 32.29 -10.57 43.22
C HIS A 445 33.08 -10.68 44.53
N GLU A 446 33.73 -11.81 44.81
CA GLU A 446 34.61 -11.97 45.98
C GLU A 446 35.78 -10.99 45.95
N VAL A 447 36.40 -10.79 44.78
CA VAL A 447 37.48 -9.80 44.60
C VAL A 447 36.98 -8.38 44.89
N PHE A 448 35.78 -8.03 44.40
CA PHE A 448 35.18 -6.73 44.68
C PHE A 448 34.89 -6.52 46.17
N ILE A 449 34.40 -7.57 46.86
CA ILE A 449 34.14 -7.53 48.30
C ILE A 449 35.44 -7.30 49.08
N GLU A 450 36.52 -8.01 48.77
CA GLU A 450 37.82 -7.82 49.43
C GLU A 450 38.42 -6.42 49.16
N ALA A 451 38.30 -5.92 47.93
CA ALA A 451 38.72 -4.56 47.60
C ALA A 451 37.91 -3.50 48.37
N ALA A 452 36.61 -3.72 48.55
CA ALA A 452 35.74 -2.84 49.34
C ALA A 452 36.10 -2.88 50.83
N LYS A 453 36.36 -4.06 51.41
CA LYS A 453 36.83 -4.20 52.80
C LYS A 453 38.12 -3.44 53.06
N LYS A 454 39.12 -3.57 52.18
CA LYS A 454 40.41 -2.87 52.30
C LYS A 454 40.28 -1.34 52.25
N ARG A 455 39.27 -0.81 51.54
CA ARG A 455 38.97 0.63 51.51
C ARG A 455 38.27 1.12 52.78
N LEU A 456 37.57 0.25 53.48
CA LEU A 456 36.83 0.56 54.70
C LEU A 456 37.69 0.39 55.97
N GLU A 457 38.88 -0.21 55.87
CA GLU A 457 39.82 -0.25 56.98
C GLU A 457 40.27 1.18 57.35
N PRO A 458 40.13 1.59 58.62
CA PRO A 458 40.57 2.90 59.05
C PRO A 458 42.08 3.01 58.87
N PRO A 459 42.61 4.17 58.41
CA PRO A 459 44.03 4.35 58.24
C PRO A 459 44.77 4.07 59.56
N PRO A 460 45.94 3.42 59.51
CA PRO A 460 46.67 3.07 60.72
C PRO A 460 46.92 4.34 61.53
N LYS A 461 46.54 4.31 62.81
CA LYS A 461 46.77 5.41 63.74
C LYS A 461 48.26 5.74 63.71
N MET A 462 48.61 6.93 63.22
CA MET A 462 49.98 7.40 63.28
C MET A 462 50.41 7.42 64.74
N ALA A 463 51.43 6.62 65.08
CA ALA A 463 52.02 6.63 66.40
C ALA A 463 52.63 8.02 66.64
N ALA A 464 52.19 8.67 67.71
CA ALA A 464 52.69 9.97 68.16
C ALA A 464 54.08 9.84 68.80
#